data_AF-A0AAD6NZY1-F1
#
_entry.id   AF-A0AAD6NZY1-F1
#
_cell.length_a   1.000
_cell.length_b   1.000
_cell.length_c   1.000
_cell.angle_alpha   90.00
_cell.angle_beta   90.00
_cell.angle_gamma   90.00
#
_symmetry.space_group_name_H-M   'P 1'
#
loop_
_entity.id
_entity.type
_entity.pdbx_description
1 polymer ?
#
loop_
_entity_poly.entity_id
_entity_poly.type
_entity_poly.pdbx_seq_one_letter_code
_entity_poly.pdbx_strand_id
1 'polypeptide(L)'
;MACQSKALTLLLSILVVSFCKPSNGAGIAIYWGQDGGEGTLADTCASGNYQFVNVAFLSTFGNGQTPDLNLAGHCVPSAGTCTGLSNDIISCQNLGIKVLLSIGGGAGSYSLSSADDAAQAGSGFWDDLARALKGFSGQRKWITVQSDQIFLGLPAAPEAAPSGGFIPAADLISLVLPSVKSSPKYGGVMLWSKRFDNGYSDAIKDYVTSFFSPA
;
A
#
# COMPACT_ATOMS: atom_id res chain seq x y z
N MET A 1 53.89 45.85 -29.42
CA MET A 1 53.59 45.29 -28.08
C MET A 1 52.90 46.41 -27.31
N ALA A 2 51.63 46.39 -26.95
CA ALA A 2 50.77 45.29 -26.49
C ALA A 2 49.49 45.10 -27.32
N CYS A 3 48.94 43.90 -27.20
CA CYS A 3 47.80 43.31 -27.91
C CYS A 3 46.48 43.59 -27.16
N GLN A 4 45.37 43.75 -27.88
CA GLN A 4 44.01 43.84 -27.32
C GLN A 4 43.53 42.47 -26.79
N SER A 5 42.60 42.47 -25.81
CA SER A 5 41.39 41.64 -25.94
C SER A 5 40.33 41.97 -24.88
N LYS A 6 39.08 42.00 -25.34
CA LYS A 6 37.84 41.98 -24.55
C LYS A 6 37.59 40.55 -24.04
N ALA A 7 37.32 40.38 -22.75
CA ALA A 7 36.78 39.16 -22.14
C ALA A 7 36.52 39.52 -20.67
N LEU A 8 35.46 39.16 -19.96
CA LEU A 8 34.36 38.24 -20.21
C LEU A 8 33.54 38.29 -18.90
N THR A 9 32.48 39.10 -18.82
CA THR A 9 31.48 38.94 -17.74
C THR A 9 30.54 37.81 -18.15
N LEU A 10 31.03 36.57 -18.08
CA LEU A 10 30.25 35.37 -18.32
C LEU A 10 29.56 34.95 -17.02
N LEU A 11 28.23 35.04 -17.05
CA LEU A 11 27.25 34.30 -16.27
C LEU A 11 27.76 33.62 -14.98
N LEU A 12 27.45 34.23 -13.84
CA LEU A 12 27.16 33.45 -12.64
C LEU A 12 25.72 32.91 -12.74
N SER A 13 25.45 32.11 -13.78
CA SER A 13 24.33 31.18 -13.73
C SER A 13 24.76 30.08 -12.78
N ILE A 14 24.53 30.31 -11.48
CA ILE A 14 24.46 29.23 -10.51
C ILE A 14 23.46 28.26 -11.10
N LEU A 15 23.94 27.14 -11.67
CA LEU A 15 23.11 25.98 -11.84
C LEU A 15 22.61 25.69 -10.42
N VAL A 16 21.39 26.11 -10.13
CA VAL A 16 20.55 25.35 -9.23
C VAL A 16 20.38 24.04 -9.98
N VAL A 17 21.36 23.13 -9.84
CA VAL A 17 21.09 21.71 -9.98
C VAL A 17 20.13 21.48 -8.84
N SER A 18 18.84 21.68 -9.12
CA SER A 18 17.79 21.13 -8.32
C SER A 18 18.14 19.65 -8.29
N PHE A 19 18.75 19.21 -7.19
CA PHE A 19 18.78 17.80 -6.87
C PHE A 19 17.30 17.46 -6.74
N CYS A 20 16.68 17.06 -7.84
CA CYS A 20 15.53 16.19 -7.79
C CYS A 20 16.04 15.00 -7.01
N LYS A 21 15.89 15.04 -5.68
CA LYS A 21 16.14 13.89 -4.82
C LYS A 21 15.23 12.83 -5.43
N PRO A 22 15.81 11.80 -6.04
CA PRO A 22 15.00 10.76 -6.63
C PRO A 22 14.18 10.18 -5.47
N SER A 23 12.85 10.19 -5.57
CA SER A 23 12.00 9.63 -4.51
C SER A 23 12.16 8.11 -4.49
N ASN A 24 12.88 7.59 -3.51
CA ASN A 24 12.91 6.14 -3.29
C ASN A 24 11.46 5.70 -3.04
N GLY A 25 10.89 4.93 -3.97
CA GLY A 25 9.58 4.34 -3.77
C GLY A 25 9.60 3.57 -2.45
N ALA A 26 8.61 3.83 -1.59
CA ALA A 26 8.43 3.12 -0.34
C ALA A 26 8.11 1.62 -0.54
N GLY A 27 7.78 1.21 -1.77
CA GLY A 27 7.78 -0.18 -2.19
C GLY A 27 6.46 -0.63 -2.80
N ILE A 28 6.10 -1.90 -2.60
CA ILE A 28 4.83 -2.45 -3.08
C ILE A 28 3.85 -2.56 -1.91
N ALA A 29 2.63 -2.07 -2.13
CA ALA A 29 1.48 -2.32 -1.29
C ALA A 29 0.57 -3.38 -1.93
N ILE A 30 0.00 -4.29 -1.14
CA ILE A 30 -0.89 -5.35 -1.65
C ILE A 30 -2.18 -5.41 -0.83
N TYR A 31 -3.31 -5.67 -1.48
CA TYR A 31 -4.56 -6.05 -0.80
C TYR A 31 -4.60 -7.54 -0.50
N TRP A 32 -5.02 -7.91 0.71
CA TRP A 32 -5.19 -9.29 1.18
C TRP A 32 -6.48 -9.44 1.99
N GLY A 33 -7.13 -10.60 1.90
CA GLY A 33 -8.25 -10.98 2.76
C GLY A 33 -9.55 -11.26 2.02
N GLN A 34 -9.60 -11.19 0.70
CA GLN A 34 -10.84 -11.32 -0.08
C GLN A 34 -10.96 -12.62 -0.86
N ASP A 35 -10.01 -13.55 -0.71
CA ASP A 35 -10.12 -14.91 -1.25
C ASP A 35 -9.39 -15.90 -0.33
N GLY A 36 -10.10 -16.92 0.18
CA GLY A 36 -9.53 -17.91 1.11
C GLY A 36 -8.38 -18.76 0.54
N GLY A 37 -8.20 -18.76 -0.79
CA GLY A 37 -7.11 -19.44 -1.48
C GLY A 37 -5.88 -18.57 -1.76
N GLU A 38 -5.83 -17.32 -1.29
CA GLU A 38 -4.72 -16.40 -1.58
C GLU A 38 -3.48 -16.57 -0.70
N GLY A 39 -3.53 -17.52 0.24
CA GLY A 39 -2.49 -17.79 1.24
C GLY A 39 -2.73 -17.03 2.55
N THR A 40 -1.98 -17.39 3.59
CA THR A 40 -2.09 -16.69 4.89
C THR A 40 -1.50 -15.28 4.82
N LEU A 41 -1.84 -14.44 5.80
CA LEU A 41 -1.24 -13.12 5.91
C LEU A 41 0.26 -13.23 6.24
N ALA A 42 0.65 -14.20 7.07
CA ALA A 42 2.05 -14.48 7.36
C ALA A 42 2.85 -14.87 6.11
N ASP A 43 2.33 -15.78 5.27
CA ASP A 43 3.00 -16.18 4.02
C ASP A 43 3.11 -15.01 3.04
N THR A 44 2.05 -14.21 2.95
CA THR A 44 2.03 -12.98 2.13
C THR A 44 3.17 -12.05 2.53
N CYS A 45 3.34 -11.81 3.84
CA CYS A 45 4.43 -10.98 4.37
C CYS A 45 5.81 -11.63 4.21
N ALA A 46 5.91 -12.95 4.37
CA ALA A 46 7.16 -13.70 4.25
C ALA A 46 7.69 -13.79 2.81
N SER A 47 6.87 -13.47 1.80
CA SER A 47 7.29 -13.42 0.39
C SER A 47 8.46 -12.46 0.13
N GLY A 48 8.62 -11.43 0.97
CA GLY A 48 9.62 -10.37 0.78
C GLY A 48 9.25 -9.34 -0.30
N ASN A 49 8.06 -9.45 -0.90
CA ASN A 49 7.66 -8.58 -2.02
C ASN A 49 6.98 -7.28 -1.60
N TYR A 50 6.44 -7.21 -0.38
CA TYR A 50 5.55 -6.11 0.03
C TYR A 50 6.08 -5.36 1.24
N GLN A 51 5.93 -4.04 1.23
CA GLN A 51 6.23 -3.15 2.35
C GLN A 51 4.96 -2.74 3.09
N PHE A 52 3.80 -2.87 2.44
CA PHE A 52 2.49 -2.57 3.00
C PHE A 52 1.50 -3.67 2.64
N VAL A 53 0.68 -4.10 3.59
CA VAL A 53 -0.44 -5.02 3.35
C VAL A 53 -1.73 -4.36 3.84
N ASN A 54 -2.69 -4.19 2.94
CA ASN A 54 -4.03 -3.73 3.24
C ASN A 54 -4.92 -4.95 3.53
N VAL A 55 -5.22 -5.20 4.81
CA VAL A 55 -6.20 -6.19 5.24
C VAL A 55 -7.59 -5.67 4.86
N ALA A 56 -8.25 -6.39 3.97
CA ALA A 56 -9.49 -6.00 3.32
C ALA A 56 -10.59 -7.04 3.60
N PHE A 57 -11.80 -6.67 4.03
CA PHE A 57 -12.27 -5.31 4.35
C PHE A 57 -13.14 -5.26 5.60
N LEU A 58 -13.10 -4.15 6.33
CA LEU A 58 -14.21 -3.76 7.18
C LEU A 58 -15.36 -3.29 6.28
N SER A 59 -16.25 -4.23 5.95
CA SER A 59 -17.28 -4.07 4.92
C SER A 59 -18.66 -3.73 5.48
N THR A 60 -18.81 -3.65 6.80
CA THR A 60 -20.06 -3.23 7.45
C THR A 60 -19.74 -2.24 8.55
N PHE A 61 -20.33 -1.04 8.53
CA PHE A 61 -20.22 -0.04 9.61
C PHE A 61 -21.20 1.15 9.41
N GLY A 62 -21.46 1.91 10.48
CA GLY A 62 -22.31 3.10 10.45
C GLY A 62 -23.81 2.79 10.36
N ASN A 63 -24.64 3.81 10.48
CA ASN A 63 -26.10 3.72 10.65
C ASN A 63 -26.54 2.79 11.79
N GLY A 64 -25.81 2.76 12.90
CA GLY A 64 -26.10 1.87 14.03
C GLY A 64 -25.84 0.37 13.77
N GLN A 65 -25.21 0.02 12.65
CA GLN A 65 -24.76 -1.35 12.40
C GLN A 65 -23.57 -1.70 13.30
N THR A 66 -23.48 -2.97 13.69
CA THR A 66 -22.26 -3.51 14.31
C THR A 66 -21.16 -3.59 13.25
N PRO A 67 -19.97 -3.00 13.48
CA PRO A 67 -18.87 -3.11 12.54
C PRO A 67 -18.48 -4.57 12.30
N ASP A 68 -18.30 -4.97 11.04
CA ASP A 68 -17.91 -6.34 10.70
C ASP A 68 -16.79 -6.37 9.67
N LEU A 69 -15.80 -7.21 9.96
CA LEU A 69 -14.63 -7.46 9.14
C LEU A 69 -14.89 -8.73 8.33
N ASN A 70 -14.90 -8.60 7.01
CA ASN A 70 -15.04 -9.74 6.10
C ASN A 70 -13.66 -10.12 5.58
N LEU A 71 -13.20 -11.33 5.91
CA LEU A 71 -11.96 -11.92 5.39
C LEU A 71 -12.24 -13.14 4.50
N ALA A 72 -13.36 -13.11 3.76
CA ALA A 72 -13.81 -14.18 2.89
C ALA A 72 -13.72 -15.57 3.56
N GLY A 73 -12.95 -16.49 2.97
CA GLY A 73 -12.77 -17.85 3.47
C GLY A 73 -11.68 -18.03 4.51
N HIS A 74 -10.96 -16.99 4.92
CA HIS A 74 -9.83 -17.12 5.85
C HIS A 74 -10.27 -17.43 7.27
N CYS A 75 -11.23 -16.65 7.77
CA CYS A 75 -11.83 -16.83 9.10
C CYS A 75 -13.06 -15.93 9.24
N VAL A 76 -13.84 -16.17 10.28
CA VAL A 76 -15.04 -15.42 10.65
C VAL A 76 -14.80 -14.71 11.99
N PRO A 77 -14.59 -13.37 12.01
CA PRO A 77 -14.33 -12.61 13.23
C PRO A 77 -15.44 -12.70 14.26
N SER A 78 -16.71 -12.59 13.82
CA SER A 78 -17.89 -12.67 14.68
C SER A 78 -18.06 -14.04 15.37
N ALA A 79 -17.53 -15.11 14.76
CA ALA A 79 -17.47 -16.44 15.35
C ALA A 79 -16.18 -16.67 16.19
N GLY A 80 -15.31 -15.67 16.30
CA GLY A 80 -14.06 -15.76 17.06
C GLY A 80 -13.02 -16.71 16.45
N THR A 81 -13.12 -17.03 15.16
CA THR A 81 -12.23 -18.01 14.49
C THR A 81 -10.95 -17.38 13.93
N CYS A 82 -10.82 -16.05 13.98
CA CYS A 82 -9.65 -15.32 13.49
C CYS A 82 -8.48 -15.25 14.49
N THR A 83 -8.38 -16.18 15.45
CA THR A 83 -7.36 -16.11 16.52
C THR A 83 -5.92 -16.18 16.01
N GLY A 84 -5.68 -16.75 14.83
CA GLY A 84 -4.36 -16.79 14.20
C GLY A 84 -3.92 -15.45 13.59
N LEU A 85 -4.87 -14.59 13.23
CA LEU A 85 -4.60 -13.36 12.48
C LEU A 85 -3.70 -12.38 13.26
N SER A 86 -3.85 -12.32 14.58
CA SER A 86 -2.96 -11.52 15.44
C SER A 86 -1.49 -11.91 15.29
N ASN A 87 -1.20 -13.22 15.24
CA ASN A 87 0.16 -13.73 15.11
C ASN A 87 0.72 -13.42 13.72
N ASP A 88 -0.11 -13.53 12.68
CA ASP A 88 0.29 -13.17 11.32
C ASP A 88 0.65 -11.68 11.22
N ILE A 89 -0.16 -10.80 11.82
CA ILE A 89 0.14 -9.36 11.88
C ILE A 89 1.47 -9.10 12.60
N ILE A 90 1.71 -9.77 13.73
CA ILE A 90 2.98 -9.66 14.46
C ILE A 90 4.14 -10.15 13.59
N SER A 91 3.99 -11.25 12.87
CA SER A 91 4.98 -11.76 11.92
C SER A 91 5.31 -10.72 10.83
N CYS A 92 4.30 -10.11 10.23
CA CYS A 92 4.48 -9.01 9.27
C CYS A 92 5.25 -7.82 9.88
N GLN A 93 4.84 -7.38 11.07
CA GLN A 93 5.44 -6.22 11.72
C GLN A 93 6.89 -6.46 12.14
N ASN A 94 7.22 -7.69 12.56
CA ASN A 94 8.59 -8.10 12.85
C ASN A 94 9.49 -8.09 11.59
N LEU A 95 8.90 -8.26 10.41
CA LEU A 95 9.57 -8.09 9.11
C LEU A 95 9.62 -6.62 8.66
N GLY A 96 9.13 -5.68 9.48
CA GLY A 96 9.08 -4.25 9.17
C GLY A 96 7.91 -3.82 8.29
N ILE A 97 7.05 -4.76 7.88
CA ILE A 97 5.91 -4.54 6.99
C ILE A 97 4.80 -3.80 7.74
N LYS A 98 4.20 -2.82 7.07
CA LYS A 98 3.07 -2.08 7.64
C LYS A 98 1.78 -2.77 7.28
N VAL A 99 1.04 -3.21 8.30
CA VAL A 99 -0.30 -3.77 8.13
C VAL A 99 -1.32 -2.66 8.36
N LEU A 100 -2.15 -2.43 7.35
CA LEU A 100 -3.19 -1.41 7.30
C LEU A 100 -4.54 -2.11 7.26
N LEU A 101 -5.53 -1.59 7.96
CA LEU A 101 -6.92 -2.05 7.81
C LEU A 101 -7.63 -1.18 6.78
N SER A 102 -8.21 -1.82 5.77
CA SER A 102 -8.99 -1.14 4.74
C SER A 102 -10.49 -1.18 5.09
N ILE A 103 -11.12 0.00 5.09
CA ILE A 103 -12.56 0.16 5.36
C ILE A 103 -13.33 0.34 4.05
N GLY A 104 -14.51 -0.28 3.94
CA GLY A 104 -15.36 -0.23 2.77
C GLY A 104 -15.16 -1.44 1.84
N GLY A 105 -14.74 -1.17 0.61
CA GLY A 105 -14.63 -2.17 -0.47
C GLY A 105 -15.56 -1.85 -1.65
N GLY A 106 -15.66 -2.76 -2.63
CA GLY A 106 -16.64 -2.64 -3.72
C GLY A 106 -18.02 -3.24 -3.36
N ALA A 107 -18.07 -4.01 -2.27
CA ALA A 107 -19.26 -4.68 -1.75
C ALA A 107 -19.30 -4.48 -0.22
N GLY A 108 -20.50 -4.44 0.35
CA GLY A 108 -20.70 -4.23 1.80
C GLY A 108 -21.90 -3.34 2.11
N SER A 109 -22.06 -3.00 3.39
CA SER A 109 -23.11 -2.12 3.90
C SER A 109 -22.52 -1.07 4.83
N TYR A 110 -22.17 0.09 4.28
CA TYR A 110 -21.54 1.16 5.05
C TYR A 110 -21.94 2.55 4.59
N SER A 111 -22.27 3.41 5.54
CA SER A 111 -22.35 4.86 5.38
C SER A 111 -22.36 5.53 6.75
N LEU A 112 -21.92 6.78 6.83
CA LEU A 112 -22.00 7.58 8.05
C LEU A 112 -23.11 8.61 7.88
N SER A 113 -24.12 8.55 8.74
CA SER A 113 -25.31 9.41 8.69
C SER A 113 -25.16 10.71 9.48
N SER A 114 -24.22 10.76 10.44
CA SER A 114 -23.97 11.92 11.30
C SER A 114 -22.58 11.87 11.93
N ALA A 115 -22.16 12.96 12.56
CA ALA A 115 -20.93 12.98 13.37
C ALA A 115 -21.00 12.01 14.55
N ASP A 116 -22.17 11.85 15.17
CA ASP A 116 -22.38 10.91 16.28
C ASP A 116 -22.30 9.46 15.80
N ASP A 117 -22.86 9.16 14.62
CA ASP A 117 -22.75 7.86 13.97
C ASP A 117 -21.29 7.56 13.59
N ALA A 118 -20.55 8.55 13.10
CA ALA A 118 -19.11 8.42 12.86
C ALA A 118 -18.32 8.14 14.15
N ALA A 119 -18.65 8.81 15.25
CA ALA A 119 -18.02 8.59 16.54
C ALA A 119 -18.33 7.20 17.10
N GLN A 120 -19.57 6.73 16.95
CA GLN A 120 -20.00 5.38 17.36
C GLN A 120 -19.38 4.29 16.51
N ALA A 121 -19.39 4.44 15.18
CA ALA A 121 -18.72 3.52 14.27
C ALA A 121 -17.22 3.45 14.56
N GLY A 122 -16.59 4.60 14.82
CA GLY A 122 -15.16 4.70 15.15
C GLY A 122 -14.79 4.07 16.50
N SER A 123 -15.63 4.19 17.53
CA SER A 123 -15.36 3.56 18.83
C SER A 123 -15.57 2.04 18.79
N GLY A 124 -16.65 1.57 18.17
CA GLY A 124 -16.91 0.15 17.98
C GLY A 124 -15.85 -0.53 17.10
N PHE A 125 -15.38 0.17 16.07
CA PHE A 125 -14.32 -0.28 15.16
C PHE A 125 -13.06 -0.76 15.88
N TRP A 126 -12.56 0.03 16.85
CA TRP A 126 -11.32 -0.31 17.55
C TRP A 126 -11.48 -1.49 18.48
N ASP A 127 -12.63 -1.60 19.13
CA ASP A 127 -12.93 -2.67 20.07
C ASP A 127 -13.18 -4.01 19.34
N ASP A 128 -13.87 -4.00 18.19
CA ASP A 128 -14.09 -5.18 17.35
C ASP A 128 -12.83 -5.62 16.62
N LEU A 129 -12.04 -4.68 16.10
CA LEU A 129 -10.73 -4.98 15.55
C LEU A 129 -9.80 -5.58 16.62
N ALA A 130 -9.80 -5.02 17.84
CA ALA A 130 -9.02 -5.58 18.95
C ALA A 130 -9.55 -6.95 19.41
N ARG A 131 -10.85 -7.22 19.32
CA ARG A 131 -11.47 -8.54 19.57
C ARG A 131 -11.10 -9.56 18.49
N ALA A 132 -11.19 -9.18 17.21
CA ALA A 132 -10.79 -10.02 16.09
C ALA A 132 -9.29 -10.34 16.15
N LEU A 133 -8.49 -9.38 16.60
CA LEU A 133 -7.05 -9.48 16.80
C LEU A 133 -6.67 -9.78 18.26
N LYS A 134 -7.39 -10.65 18.97
CA LYS A 134 -7.11 -11.03 20.38
C LYS A 134 -5.59 -11.01 20.67
N GLY A 135 -5.14 -10.01 21.43
CA GLY A 135 -3.72 -9.73 21.73
C GLY A 135 -3.18 -8.38 21.26
N PHE A 136 -3.83 -7.69 20.31
CA PHE A 136 -3.33 -6.42 19.76
C PHE A 136 -3.64 -5.18 20.64
N SER A 137 -4.47 -5.33 21.68
CA SER A 137 -4.90 -4.22 22.56
C SER A 137 -3.78 -3.63 23.45
N GLY A 138 -2.61 -4.28 23.52
CA GLY A 138 -1.46 -3.83 24.32
C GLY A 138 -0.44 -2.97 23.56
N GLN A 139 -0.49 -2.90 22.22
CA GLN A 139 0.52 -2.20 21.41
C GLN A 139 -0.12 -1.15 20.50
N ARG A 140 -0.68 -0.09 21.10
CA ARG A 140 -1.02 1.14 20.38
C ARG A 140 0.26 1.93 20.05
N LYS A 141 1.09 1.43 19.14
CA LYS A 141 2.19 2.21 18.60
C LYS A 141 1.73 2.84 17.29
N TRP A 142 1.15 4.03 17.40
CA TRP A 142 0.81 4.85 16.25
C TRP A 142 2.10 5.14 15.48
N ILE A 143 2.10 4.78 14.19
CA ILE A 143 3.13 5.21 13.26
C ILE A 143 2.60 6.41 12.51
N THR A 144 3.36 7.50 12.53
CA THR A 144 3.11 8.62 11.63
C THR A 144 3.60 8.20 10.25
N VAL A 145 2.68 8.07 9.29
CA VAL A 145 3.03 7.92 7.88
C VAL A 145 3.16 9.34 7.31
N GLN A 146 4.30 9.65 6.68
CA GLN A 146 4.40 10.91 5.93
C GLN A 146 3.51 10.80 4.68
N SER A 147 2.57 11.73 4.54
CA SER A 147 1.51 11.71 3.52
C SER A 147 1.92 12.37 2.21
N ASP A 148 3.21 12.49 1.93
CA ASP A 148 3.75 13.16 0.75
C ASP A 148 3.94 12.23 -0.45
N GLN A 149 3.64 10.94 -0.27
CA GLN A 149 3.81 9.89 -1.27
C GLN A 149 2.49 9.43 -1.90
N ILE A 150 2.55 9.14 -3.21
CA ILE A 150 1.44 8.68 -4.06
C ILE A 150 1.83 7.34 -4.66
N PHE A 151 0.95 6.34 -4.52
CA PHE A 151 1.14 5.01 -5.09
C PHE A 151 0.36 4.87 -6.39
N LEU A 152 0.95 4.22 -7.38
CA LEU A 152 0.26 3.81 -8.60
C LEU A 152 -0.53 2.53 -8.33
N GLY A 153 -1.85 2.61 -8.28
CA GLY A 153 -2.73 1.45 -8.09
C GLY A 153 -2.96 0.69 -9.40
N LEU A 154 -2.75 -0.63 -9.38
CA LEU A 154 -2.87 -1.51 -10.54
C LEU A 154 -3.54 -2.85 -10.15
N PRO A 155 -4.28 -3.48 -11.08
CA PRO A 155 -4.62 -4.89 -10.94
C PRO A 155 -3.35 -5.76 -11.12
N ALA A 156 -3.20 -6.81 -10.33
CA ALA A 156 -2.05 -7.71 -10.38
C ALA A 156 -2.12 -8.72 -11.54
N ALA A 157 -3.31 -8.90 -12.14
CA ALA A 157 -3.55 -9.71 -13.32
C ALA A 157 -4.75 -9.15 -14.11
N PRO A 158 -4.91 -9.48 -15.41
CA PRO A 158 -6.07 -9.05 -16.20
C PRO A 158 -7.41 -9.40 -15.55
N GLU A 159 -7.51 -10.58 -14.93
CA GLU A 159 -8.73 -11.08 -14.31
C GLU A 159 -9.10 -10.31 -13.03
N ALA A 160 -8.14 -9.62 -12.42
CA ALA A 160 -8.37 -8.81 -11.23
C ALA A 160 -9.16 -7.52 -11.54
N ALA A 161 -9.17 -7.08 -12.80
CA ALA A 161 -9.96 -5.95 -13.29
C ALA A 161 -10.49 -6.23 -14.71
N PRO A 162 -11.61 -6.97 -14.84
CA PRO A 162 -12.15 -7.38 -16.14
C PRO A 162 -12.51 -6.21 -17.08
N SER A 163 -12.74 -5.02 -16.54
CA SER A 163 -12.98 -3.79 -17.31
C SER A 163 -11.71 -3.18 -17.92
N GLY A 164 -10.54 -3.79 -17.70
CA GLY A 164 -9.24 -3.29 -18.14
C GLY A 164 -8.51 -2.48 -17.06
N GLY A 165 -7.29 -2.05 -17.40
CA GLY A 165 -6.37 -1.33 -16.49
C GLY A 165 -5.14 -2.13 -16.07
N PHE A 166 -5.05 -3.41 -16.43
CA PHE A 166 -3.83 -4.20 -16.28
C PHE A 166 -2.73 -3.72 -17.22
N ILE A 167 -1.52 -3.61 -16.69
CA ILE A 167 -0.32 -3.25 -17.44
C ILE A 167 0.64 -4.44 -17.34
N PRO A 168 1.07 -5.06 -18.45
CA PRO A 168 2.09 -6.11 -18.41
C PRO A 168 3.37 -5.62 -17.71
N ALA A 169 4.05 -6.50 -16.97
CA ALA A 169 5.21 -6.10 -16.15
C ALA A 169 6.31 -5.42 -16.99
N ALA A 170 6.60 -5.93 -18.20
CA ALA A 170 7.58 -5.34 -19.11
C ALA A 170 7.23 -3.89 -19.51
N ASP A 171 5.96 -3.62 -19.77
CA ASP A 171 5.47 -2.30 -20.15
C ASP A 171 5.45 -1.35 -18.95
N LEU A 172 5.06 -1.84 -17.77
CA LEU A 172 5.16 -1.08 -16.53
C LEU A 172 6.60 -0.63 -16.29
N ILE A 173 7.56 -1.55 -16.41
CA ILE A 173 8.98 -1.30 -16.17
C ILE A 173 9.56 -0.31 -17.17
N SER A 174 9.28 -0.48 -18.46
CA SER A 174 9.95 0.27 -19.53
C SER A 174 9.24 1.57 -19.91
N LEU A 175 7.92 1.65 -19.78
CA LEU A 175 7.12 2.76 -20.30
C LEU A 175 6.52 3.65 -19.20
N VAL A 176 6.21 3.08 -18.03
CA VAL A 176 5.45 3.79 -16.98
C VAL A 176 6.34 4.20 -15.81
N LEU A 177 7.06 3.26 -15.20
CA LEU A 177 7.92 3.50 -14.04
C LEU A 177 8.93 4.64 -14.26
N PRO A 178 9.60 4.79 -15.41
CA PRO A 178 10.54 5.89 -15.62
C PRO A 178 9.88 7.27 -15.50
N SER A 179 8.64 7.41 -15.95
CA SER A 179 7.89 8.66 -15.90
C SER A 179 7.41 8.95 -14.47
N VAL A 180 6.73 7.99 -13.83
CA VAL A 180 6.15 8.23 -12.49
C VAL A 180 7.21 8.43 -11.41
N LYS A 181 8.36 7.75 -11.52
CA LYS A 181 9.49 7.87 -10.58
C LYS A 181 10.24 9.19 -10.68
N SER A 182 10.04 9.97 -11.75
CA SER A 182 10.58 11.33 -11.84
C SER A 182 9.92 12.29 -10.85
N SER A 183 8.73 11.94 -10.34
CA SER A 183 8.02 12.73 -9.34
C SER A 183 8.63 12.56 -7.95
N PRO A 184 8.88 13.67 -7.21
CA PRO A 184 9.29 13.59 -5.81
C PRO A 184 8.20 13.01 -4.89
N LYS A 185 6.97 12.87 -5.39
CA LYS A 185 5.85 12.26 -4.66
C LYS A 185 5.67 10.78 -4.95
N TYR A 186 6.53 10.16 -5.76
CA TYR A 186 6.38 8.73 -6.06
C TYR A 186 6.58 7.90 -4.79
N GLY A 187 5.54 7.15 -4.42
CA GLY A 187 5.50 6.28 -3.24
C GLY A 187 5.68 4.81 -3.56
N GLY A 188 5.37 4.37 -4.77
CA GLY A 188 5.43 2.95 -5.12
C GLY A 188 4.27 2.48 -5.97
N VAL A 189 4.04 1.17 -5.95
CA VAL A 189 2.94 0.50 -6.65
C VAL A 189 2.02 -0.14 -5.62
N MET A 190 0.70 -0.03 -5.82
CA MET A 190 -0.30 -0.74 -5.04
C MET A 190 -0.98 -1.77 -5.96
N LEU A 191 -1.15 -2.98 -5.48
CA LEU A 191 -1.69 -4.10 -6.24
C LEU A 191 -3.02 -4.59 -5.67
N TRP A 192 -4.00 -4.74 -6.56
CA TRP A 192 -5.23 -5.49 -6.33
C TRP A 192 -5.16 -6.82 -7.08
N SER A 193 -5.08 -7.98 -6.43
CA SER A 193 -4.85 -8.24 -5.01
C SER A 193 -3.93 -9.47 -4.87
N LYS A 194 -3.59 -9.89 -3.64
CA LYS A 194 -2.71 -11.05 -3.39
C LYS A 194 -3.20 -12.33 -4.08
N ARG A 195 -4.52 -12.49 -4.21
CA ARG A 195 -5.14 -13.59 -4.95
C ARG A 195 -4.70 -13.71 -6.42
N PHE A 196 -4.46 -12.56 -7.06
CA PHE A 196 -4.12 -12.47 -8.47
C PHE A 196 -2.61 -12.30 -8.70
N ASP A 197 -1.87 -11.94 -7.67
CA ASP A 197 -0.43 -11.78 -7.72
C ASP A 197 0.30 -13.12 -7.71
N ASN A 198 0.38 -13.74 -8.89
CA ASN A 198 1.08 -14.99 -9.15
C ASN A 198 2.43 -14.73 -9.83
N GLY A 199 3.24 -13.84 -9.23
CA GLY A 199 4.56 -13.45 -9.72
C GLY A 199 4.63 -12.09 -10.40
N TYR A 200 3.54 -11.31 -10.39
CA TYR A 200 3.56 -9.95 -10.92
C TYR A 200 4.44 -9.04 -10.06
N SER A 201 4.29 -9.11 -8.73
CA SER A 201 5.16 -8.39 -7.80
C SER A 201 6.61 -8.84 -7.89
N ASP A 202 6.88 -10.13 -8.04
CA ASP A 202 8.24 -10.66 -8.24
C ASP A 202 8.92 -10.05 -9.46
N ALA A 203 8.19 -9.88 -10.56
CA ALA A 203 8.72 -9.31 -11.79
C ALA A 203 9.08 -7.81 -11.67
N ILE A 204 8.42 -7.07 -10.76
CA ILE A 204 8.54 -5.60 -10.69
C ILE A 204 9.25 -5.08 -9.44
N LYS A 205 9.41 -5.88 -8.38
CA LYS A 205 9.87 -5.42 -7.07
C LYS A 205 11.21 -4.68 -7.10
N ASP A 206 12.15 -5.20 -7.88
CA ASP A 206 13.47 -4.58 -7.99
C ASP A 206 13.40 -3.24 -8.72
N TYR A 207 12.42 -3.03 -9.62
CA TYR A 207 12.24 -1.80 -10.37
C TYR A 207 11.39 -0.74 -9.65
N VAL A 208 10.55 -1.17 -8.70
CA VAL A 208 9.70 -0.27 -7.91
C VAL A 208 10.52 0.53 -6.89
N THR A 209 11.54 -0.09 -6.28
CA THR A 209 12.35 0.49 -5.20
C THR A 209 13.72 1.02 -5.65
N SER A 210 14.35 0.41 -6.67
CA SER A 210 15.65 0.88 -7.16
C SER A 210 15.53 2.08 -8.09
N PHE A 211 16.48 3.00 -8.08
CA PHE A 211 16.66 3.90 -9.24
C PHE A 211 17.46 3.16 -10.31
N PHE A 212 17.01 3.24 -11.57
CA PHE A 212 17.93 3.00 -12.68
C PHE A 212 19.03 4.04 -12.53
N SER A 213 20.21 3.61 -12.09
CA SER A 213 21.42 4.38 -12.33
C SER A 213 21.64 4.31 -13.84
N PRO A 214 21.64 5.43 -14.57
CA PRO A 214 22.06 5.39 -15.97
C PRO A 214 23.51 4.89 -15.99
N ALA A 215 23.74 3.80 -16.73
CA ALA A 215 25.07 3.32 -17.05
C ALA A 215 25.84 4.35 -17.90
#